data_AF-A0A291MZX6-F1
#
_entry.id   AF-A0A291MZX6-F1
#
_cell.length_a   1.000
_cell.length_b   1.000
_cell.length_c   1.000
_cell.angle_alpha   90.00
_cell.angle_beta   90.00
_cell.angle_gamma   90.00
#
_symmetry.space_group_name_H-M   'P 1'
#
loop_
_entity.id
_entity.type
_entity.pdbx_description
1 polymer ?
#
loop_
_entity_poly.entity_id
_entity_poly.type
_entity_poly.pdbx_seq_one_letter_code
_entity_poly.pdbx_strand_id
1 'polypeptide(L)'
;MEWCDPPSFQEAFRLHLERHGETYYQLHRSIIQPGDRMDRATLQSWLEGRRTPRSAASFAMRRYALPAGYFKAKLPNPSRAASGLDVDGVSRAEQRRLAWHLPDDFNSRSLKERKEILEWVRTRIISGATEYRRFQAQAMKLRYAIRFPTLMGRKAQPSLPTSEDHDFDDQGDLFGVTDAPARLAAEMAELIRFKTATLTDIGFQRIGVWNEETTFQKIEHFGLMFGALAASPRGAVHGHGVPLKALSLALLISPRVWDWYVQWRERRRGFFTRWECDMLRNAMALVRTETGWLRQHPELAARLVPIPDLISAQEVKAIQADWQGACDLLQARMPERASEKSIEWRGIIAIHSNQFCRSLKRPARLRNISKSPTRY
;
A
#
# COMPACT_ATOMS: atom_id res chain seq x y z
N MET A 1 8.71 42.22 -9.14
CA MET A 1 7.37 41.84 -9.63
C MET A 1 6.87 40.68 -8.79
N GLU A 2 5.94 40.98 -7.89
CA GLU A 2 5.15 40.00 -7.16
C GLU A 2 4.19 39.35 -8.17
N TRP A 3 4.27 38.03 -8.33
CA TRP A 3 3.38 37.29 -9.22
C TRP A 3 2.58 36.32 -8.35
N CYS A 4 1.28 36.19 -8.66
CA CYS A 4 0.42 35.26 -7.93
C CYS A 4 0.75 33.83 -8.38
N ASP A 5 1.15 32.97 -7.44
CA ASP A 5 1.59 31.62 -7.75
C ASP A 5 0.39 30.68 -7.97
N PRO A 6 0.15 30.20 -9.20
CA PRO A 6 -1.04 29.41 -9.50
C PRO A 6 -0.89 27.96 -8.97
N PRO A 7 -1.99 27.30 -8.60
CA PRO A 7 -1.93 25.99 -7.95
C PRO A 7 -1.57 24.84 -8.89
N SER A 8 -1.86 24.97 -10.20
CA SER A 8 -1.68 23.89 -11.17
C SER A 8 -0.42 24.03 -12.02
N PHE A 9 0.13 22.90 -12.48
CA PHE A 9 1.28 22.89 -13.38
C PHE A 9 0.99 23.64 -14.69
N GLN A 10 -0.20 23.48 -15.26
CA GLN A 10 -0.57 24.12 -16.53
C GLN A 10 -0.55 25.64 -16.42
N GLU A 11 -1.18 26.18 -15.38
CA GLU A 11 -1.25 27.63 -15.16
C GLU A 11 0.13 28.20 -14.83
N ALA A 12 0.93 27.50 -14.01
CA ALA A 12 2.29 27.91 -13.71
C ALA A 12 3.18 27.91 -14.97
N PHE A 13 3.02 26.91 -15.83
CA PHE A 13 3.78 26.81 -17.07
C PHE A 13 3.42 27.93 -18.04
N ARG A 14 2.13 28.26 -18.17
CA ARG A 14 1.64 29.38 -18.99
C ARG A 14 2.15 30.72 -18.44
N LEU A 15 2.04 30.94 -17.13
CA LEU A 15 2.50 32.16 -16.47
C LEU A 15 3.98 32.42 -16.73
N HIS A 16 4.83 31.40 -16.64
CA HIS A 16 6.27 31.57 -16.87
C HIS A 16 6.63 31.76 -18.34
N LEU A 17 5.89 31.19 -19.28
CA LEU A 17 6.04 31.50 -20.71
C LEU A 17 5.69 32.97 -21.00
N GLU A 18 4.55 33.44 -20.48
CA GLU A 18 4.09 34.82 -20.65
C GLU A 18 5.04 35.83 -19.99
N ARG A 19 5.48 35.55 -18.75
CA ARG A 19 6.43 36.39 -18.01
C ARG A 19 7.75 36.59 -18.76
N HIS A 20 8.20 35.59 -19.50
CA HIS A 20 9.43 35.65 -20.26
C HIS A 20 9.21 36.05 -21.73
N GLY A 21 7.96 36.31 -22.15
CA GLY A 21 7.62 36.64 -23.54
C GLY A 21 7.95 35.53 -24.52
N GLU A 22 7.97 34.28 -24.05
CA GLU A 22 8.39 33.12 -24.83
C GLU A 22 7.19 32.30 -25.29
N THR A 23 7.23 31.86 -26.54
CA THR A 23 6.34 30.81 -27.05
C THR A 23 6.89 29.43 -26.70
N TYR A 24 6.01 28.43 -26.62
CA TYR A 24 6.43 27.03 -26.41
C TYR A 24 7.41 26.54 -27.50
N TYR A 25 7.39 27.14 -28.69
CA TYR A 25 8.33 26.87 -29.76
C TYR A 25 9.75 27.41 -29.46
N GLN A 26 9.85 28.64 -28.96
CA GLN A 26 11.12 29.22 -28.54
C GLN A 26 11.69 28.47 -27.34
N LEU A 27 10.84 28.08 -26.40
CA LEU A 27 11.23 27.24 -25.27
C LEU A 27 11.77 25.89 -25.75
N HIS A 28 11.05 25.17 -26.63
CA HIS A 28 11.47 23.89 -27.23
C HIS A 28 12.88 23.95 -27.82
N ARG A 29 13.13 24.96 -28.66
CA ARG A 29 14.43 25.17 -29.31
C ARG A 29 15.56 25.46 -28.31
N SER A 30 15.22 26.06 -27.16
CA SER A 30 16.20 26.44 -26.14
C SER A 30 16.55 25.33 -25.15
N ILE A 31 15.70 24.30 -25.02
CA ILE A 31 15.87 23.24 -24.00
C ILE A 31 16.35 21.91 -24.59
N ILE A 32 16.28 21.74 -25.91
CA ILE A 32 16.67 20.48 -26.58
C ILE A 32 18.16 20.43 -26.82
N GLN A 33 18.79 19.35 -26.35
CA GLN A 33 20.18 19.00 -26.65
C GLN A 33 20.24 17.98 -27.80
N PRO A 34 21.39 17.86 -28.51
CA PRO A 34 21.59 16.84 -29.52
C PRO A 34 21.37 15.43 -28.93
N GLY A 35 20.36 14.70 -29.43
CA GLY A 35 19.98 13.36 -28.94
C GLY A 35 18.70 13.31 -28.09
N ASP A 36 18.12 14.45 -27.71
CA ASP A 36 16.86 14.49 -26.96
C ASP A 36 15.66 14.07 -27.82
N ARG A 37 14.77 13.25 -27.24
CA ARG A 37 13.56 12.74 -27.91
C ARG A 37 12.30 13.59 -27.63
N MET A 38 12.45 14.77 -27.06
CA MET A 38 11.31 15.58 -26.63
C MET A 38 10.68 16.33 -27.81
N ASP A 39 9.52 15.87 -28.25
CA ASP A 39 8.78 16.48 -29.36
C ASP A 39 8.07 17.78 -28.97
N ARG A 40 7.94 18.72 -29.91
CA ARG A 40 7.29 20.02 -29.75
C ARG A 40 5.82 19.88 -29.34
N ALA A 41 5.14 18.86 -29.86
CA ALA A 41 3.76 18.53 -29.50
C ALA A 41 3.62 18.22 -27.99
N THR A 42 4.70 17.82 -27.32
CA THR A 42 4.72 17.56 -25.88
C THR A 42 4.53 18.85 -25.09
N LEU A 43 5.26 19.92 -25.41
CA LEU A 43 5.11 21.22 -24.74
C LEU A 43 3.76 21.88 -25.03
N GLN A 44 3.25 21.71 -26.25
CA GLN A 44 1.90 22.15 -26.59
C GLN A 44 0.84 21.41 -25.75
N SER A 45 0.97 20.09 -25.60
CA SER A 45 0.05 19.30 -24.77
C SER A 45 0.09 19.66 -23.27
N TRP A 46 1.19 20.24 -22.80
CA TRP A 46 1.33 20.76 -21.44
C TRP A 46 0.62 22.10 -21.26
N LEU A 47 0.75 23.01 -22.24
CA LEU A 47 -0.01 24.28 -22.27
C LEU A 47 -1.52 24.07 -22.31
N GLU A 48 -1.97 23.03 -23.01
CA GLU A 48 -3.38 22.66 -23.13
C GLU A 48 -3.88 21.81 -21.94
N GLY A 49 -3.00 21.42 -21.02
CA GLY A 49 -3.37 20.61 -19.84
C GLY A 49 -3.68 19.14 -20.14
N ARG A 50 -3.53 18.69 -21.40
CA ARG A 50 -3.78 17.31 -21.83
C ARG A 50 -2.74 16.32 -21.29
N ARG A 51 -1.52 16.77 -21.01
CA ARG A 51 -0.43 15.96 -20.44
C ARG A 51 0.39 16.78 -19.44
N THR A 52 1.13 16.09 -18.58
CA THR A 52 2.08 16.70 -17.64
C THR A 52 3.48 16.07 -17.79
N PRO A 53 4.55 16.76 -17.36
CA PRO A 53 5.91 16.24 -17.35
C PRO A 53 6.02 14.91 -16.61
N ARG A 54 6.72 13.94 -17.21
CA ARG A 54 6.93 12.61 -16.62
C ARG A 54 8.39 12.22 -16.45
N SER A 55 9.34 12.94 -17.06
CA SER A 55 10.75 12.56 -17.08
C SER A 55 11.63 13.54 -16.31
N ALA A 56 12.75 13.06 -15.75
CA ALA A 56 13.73 13.89 -15.06
C ALA A 56 14.24 15.05 -15.95
N ALA A 57 14.44 14.79 -17.25
CA ALA A 57 14.81 15.81 -18.24
C ALA A 57 13.71 16.88 -18.40
N SER A 58 12.44 16.46 -18.42
CA SER A 58 11.28 17.39 -18.48
C SER A 58 11.14 18.29 -17.25
N PHE A 59 11.68 17.88 -16.10
CA PHE A 59 11.65 18.68 -14.86
C PHE A 59 12.78 19.72 -14.79
N ALA A 60 13.80 19.60 -15.63
CA ALA A 60 14.97 20.46 -15.61
C ALA A 60 14.79 21.76 -16.42
N MET A 61 13.63 22.43 -16.29
CA MET A 61 13.40 23.77 -16.85
C MET A 61 14.14 24.84 -16.03
N ARG A 62 15.47 24.83 -16.09
CA ARG A 62 16.37 25.71 -15.32
C ARG A 62 16.37 27.18 -15.80
N ARG A 63 15.72 27.46 -16.93
CA ARG A 63 15.71 28.75 -17.62
C ARG A 63 14.98 29.87 -16.86
N TYR A 64 13.95 29.52 -16.10
CA TYR A 64 13.11 30.50 -15.40
C TYR A 64 13.60 30.88 -13.99
N ALA A 65 14.81 30.44 -13.61
CA ALA A 65 15.41 30.69 -12.28
C ALA A 65 14.47 30.35 -11.10
N LEU A 66 13.65 29.31 -11.27
CA LEU A 66 12.67 28.88 -10.26
C LEU A 66 13.34 27.97 -9.22
N PRO A 67 12.80 27.92 -7.98
CA PRO A 67 13.26 26.96 -6.98
C PRO A 67 13.22 25.53 -7.51
N ALA A 68 14.21 24.72 -7.13
CA ALA A 68 14.26 23.31 -7.51
C ALA A 68 12.98 22.59 -7.07
N GLY A 69 12.32 21.88 -8.00
CA GLY A 69 11.08 21.14 -7.72
C GLY A 69 9.78 21.97 -7.80
N TYR A 70 9.85 23.26 -8.13
CA TYR A 70 8.68 24.15 -8.23
C TYR A 70 7.55 23.58 -9.12
N PHE A 71 7.86 23.17 -10.35
CA PHE A 71 6.85 22.58 -11.24
C PHE A 71 6.37 21.19 -10.79
N LYS A 72 7.21 20.42 -10.09
CA LYS A 72 6.85 19.09 -9.57
C LYS A 72 5.81 19.18 -8.46
N ALA A 73 5.90 20.21 -7.61
CA ALA A 73 4.93 20.45 -6.54
C ALA A 73 3.51 20.74 -7.06
N LYS A 74 3.38 21.21 -8.30
CA LYS A 74 2.10 21.55 -8.96
C LYS A 74 1.51 20.43 -9.81
N LEU A 75 2.12 19.24 -9.77
CA LEU A 75 1.61 18.07 -10.46
C LEU A 75 0.49 17.39 -9.66
N PRO A 76 -0.46 16.72 -10.33
CA PRO A 76 -1.52 15.96 -9.67
C PRO A 76 -1.01 14.81 -8.77
N ASN A 77 0.19 14.29 -9.06
CA ASN A 77 0.80 13.17 -8.33
C ASN A 77 2.30 13.47 -8.09
N PRO A 78 2.65 14.33 -7.11
CA PRO A 78 4.03 14.75 -6.87
C PRO A 78 4.93 13.60 -6.38
N SER A 79 4.34 12.53 -5.84
CA SER A 79 5.03 11.35 -5.29
C SER A 79 5.42 10.30 -6.35
N ARG A 80 5.15 10.54 -7.64
CA ARG A 80 5.42 9.57 -8.71
C ARG A 80 6.90 9.57 -9.07
N ALA A 81 7.50 8.38 -9.23
CA ALA A 81 8.90 8.24 -9.65
C ALA A 81 9.12 8.87 -11.04
N ALA A 82 10.21 9.62 -11.19
CA ALA A 82 10.60 10.21 -12.48
C ALA A 82 11.05 9.12 -13.46
N SER A 83 10.61 9.24 -14.72
CA SER A 83 11.05 8.35 -15.81
C SER A 83 12.29 8.91 -16.53
N GLY A 84 13.06 8.06 -17.22
CA GLY A 84 14.23 8.49 -18.01
C GLY A 84 15.52 8.75 -17.20
N LEU A 85 15.63 8.17 -16.00
CA LEU A 85 16.88 8.14 -15.25
C LEU A 85 17.86 7.19 -15.95
N ASP A 86 18.98 7.71 -16.44
CA ASP A 86 19.93 6.92 -17.20
C ASP A 86 20.91 6.22 -16.25
N VAL A 87 20.89 4.89 -16.27
CA VAL A 87 21.70 4.05 -15.39
C VAL A 87 22.38 3.01 -16.28
N ASP A 88 23.63 3.28 -16.66
CA ASP A 88 24.42 2.42 -17.52
C ASP A 88 24.55 1.00 -16.96
N GLY A 89 24.33 -0.01 -17.81
CA GLY A 89 24.55 -1.42 -17.48
C GLY A 89 23.47 -2.07 -16.60
N VAL A 90 22.29 -1.45 -16.45
CA VAL A 90 21.22 -1.93 -15.56
C VAL A 90 19.98 -2.38 -16.33
N SER A 91 19.42 -3.53 -15.96
CA SER A 91 18.20 -4.04 -16.59
C SER A 91 17.02 -3.08 -16.40
N ARG A 92 16.10 -3.01 -17.37
CA ARG A 92 14.87 -2.17 -17.26
C ARG A 92 14.05 -2.47 -16.00
N ALA A 93 14.09 -3.71 -15.51
CA ALA A 93 13.40 -4.11 -14.27
C ALA A 93 14.07 -3.52 -13.02
N GLU A 94 15.40 -3.49 -12.97
CA GLU A 94 16.16 -2.89 -11.87
C GLU A 94 16.13 -1.36 -11.94
N GLN A 95 16.17 -0.78 -13.13
CA GLN A 95 16.04 0.67 -13.34
C GLN A 95 14.69 1.21 -12.81
N ARG A 96 13.59 0.49 -13.01
CA ARG A 96 12.28 0.82 -12.43
C ARG A 96 12.27 0.77 -10.90
N ARG A 97 13.03 -0.15 -10.30
CA ARG A 97 13.17 -0.27 -8.84
C ARG A 97 14.02 0.87 -8.29
N LEU A 98 15.08 1.24 -8.98
CA LEU A 98 15.97 2.35 -8.62
C LEU A 98 15.25 3.70 -8.73
N ALA A 99 14.40 3.90 -9.74
CA ALA A 99 13.74 5.18 -10.00
C ALA A 99 12.90 5.74 -8.83
N TRP A 100 12.43 4.89 -7.93
CA TRP A 100 11.72 5.31 -6.70
C TRP A 100 12.63 5.89 -5.62
N HIS A 101 13.93 5.64 -5.71
CA HIS A 101 14.91 5.92 -4.67
C HIS A 101 16.02 6.86 -5.16
N LEU A 102 16.01 7.24 -6.44
CA LEU A 102 16.96 8.16 -7.02
C LEU A 102 16.47 9.60 -6.88
N PRO A 103 17.37 10.56 -6.59
CA PRO A 103 17.04 11.98 -6.64
C PRO A 103 16.54 12.42 -8.02
N ASP A 104 15.66 13.42 -8.06
CA ASP A 104 15.17 13.98 -9.33
C ASP A 104 16.29 14.61 -10.18
N ASP A 105 17.36 15.09 -9.53
CA ASP A 105 18.52 15.71 -10.16
C ASP A 105 19.62 14.70 -10.52
N PHE A 106 19.40 13.41 -10.33
CA PHE A 106 20.39 12.34 -10.50
C PHE A 106 21.12 12.40 -11.86
N ASN A 107 20.39 12.61 -12.95
CA ASN A 107 20.94 12.75 -14.31
C ASN A 107 21.78 14.01 -14.53
N SER A 108 21.82 14.95 -13.58
CA SER A 108 22.62 16.17 -13.65
C SER A 108 23.82 16.17 -12.71
N ARG A 109 23.95 15.14 -11.86
CA ARG A 109 25.08 14.97 -10.93
C ARG A 109 26.31 14.41 -11.64
N SER A 110 27.48 14.55 -11.02
CA SER A 110 28.71 13.97 -11.56
C SER A 110 28.65 12.43 -11.60
N LEU A 111 29.42 11.81 -12.50
CA LEU A 111 29.47 10.34 -12.60
C LEU A 111 29.90 9.67 -11.29
N LYS A 112 30.78 10.35 -10.52
CA LYS A 112 31.21 9.89 -9.20
C LYS A 112 30.05 9.87 -8.20
N GLU A 113 29.31 10.96 -8.09
CA GLU A 113 28.14 11.05 -7.21
C GLU A 113 27.02 10.09 -7.64
N ARG A 114 26.81 9.90 -8.94
CA ARG A 114 25.82 8.92 -9.43
C ARG A 114 26.19 7.50 -8.99
N LYS A 115 27.46 7.11 -9.10
CA LYS A 115 27.95 5.81 -8.64
C LYS A 115 27.79 5.65 -7.13
N GLU A 116 28.13 6.68 -6.35
CA GLU A 116 27.95 6.67 -4.88
C GLU A 116 26.47 6.53 -4.49
N ILE A 117 25.56 7.26 -5.16
CA ILE A 117 24.12 7.16 -4.92
C ILE A 117 23.60 5.76 -5.30
N LEU A 118 23.99 5.24 -6.46
CA LEU A 118 23.58 3.90 -6.90
C LEU A 118 24.07 2.82 -5.94
N GLU A 119 25.33 2.90 -5.51
CA GLU A 119 25.92 1.95 -4.57
C GLU A 119 25.22 2.04 -3.21
N TRP A 120 24.95 3.24 -2.72
CA TRP A 120 24.20 3.42 -1.47
C TRP A 120 22.78 2.88 -1.58
N VAL A 121 22.05 3.16 -2.66
CA VAL A 121 20.69 2.65 -2.88
C VAL A 121 20.72 1.13 -3.01
N ARG A 122 21.71 0.59 -3.74
CA ARG A 122 21.88 -0.86 -3.88
C ARG A 122 22.12 -1.52 -2.53
N THR A 123 23.03 -0.97 -1.73
CA THR A 123 23.50 -1.59 -0.49
C THR A 123 22.59 -1.32 0.72
N ARG A 124 21.85 -0.20 0.74
CA ARG A 124 20.96 0.17 1.85
C ARG A 124 19.48 -0.08 1.57
N ILE A 125 19.05 -0.07 0.31
CA ILE A 125 17.63 -0.21 -0.05
C ILE A 125 17.39 -1.51 -0.83
N ILE A 126 18.26 -1.89 -1.78
CA ILE A 126 17.97 -3.00 -2.71
C ILE A 126 18.45 -4.36 -2.19
N SER A 127 19.64 -4.46 -1.62
CA SER A 127 20.27 -5.71 -1.16
C SER A 127 19.62 -6.31 0.11
N GLY A 128 18.48 -5.77 0.56
CA GLY A 128 17.74 -6.32 1.70
C GLY A 128 18.14 -5.76 3.06
N ALA A 129 18.74 -4.56 3.11
CA ALA A 129 19.03 -3.89 4.38
C ALA A 129 17.81 -3.18 5.01
N THR A 130 16.69 -3.01 4.28
CA THR A 130 15.45 -2.51 4.87
C THR A 130 14.62 -3.67 5.44
N GLU A 131 14.01 -3.44 6.60
CA GLU A 131 13.11 -4.40 7.26
C GLU A 131 12.00 -4.87 6.32
N TYR A 132 11.48 -3.96 5.48
CA TYR A 132 10.46 -4.28 4.47
C TYR A 132 10.89 -5.34 3.45
N ARG A 133 12.13 -5.32 2.96
CA ARG A 133 12.60 -6.34 2.00
C ARG A 133 12.94 -7.67 2.65
N ARG A 134 13.51 -7.66 3.86
CA ARG A 134 13.72 -8.89 4.65
C ARG A 134 12.38 -9.56 4.93
N PHE A 135 11.39 -8.77 5.32
CA PHE A 135 10.02 -9.24 5.46
C PHE A 135 9.45 -9.74 4.14
N GLN A 136 9.54 -9.01 3.02
CA GLN A 136 9.03 -9.51 1.73
C GLN A 136 9.67 -10.85 1.34
N ALA A 137 10.99 -11.00 1.51
CA ALA A 137 11.69 -12.24 1.21
C ALA A 137 11.31 -13.40 2.15
N GLN A 138 11.05 -13.13 3.43
CA GLN A 138 10.59 -14.13 4.40
C GLN A 138 9.09 -14.47 4.23
N ALA A 139 8.25 -13.46 3.95
CA ALA A 139 6.82 -13.60 3.70
C ALA A 139 6.53 -14.37 2.41
N MET A 140 7.40 -14.26 1.39
CA MET A 140 7.31 -15.11 0.21
C MET A 140 7.56 -16.60 0.51
N LYS A 141 8.30 -16.93 1.58
CA LYS A 141 8.58 -18.32 2.00
C LYS A 141 7.45 -18.88 2.87
N LEU A 142 6.81 -18.05 3.68
CA LEU A 142 5.76 -18.45 4.63
C LEU A 142 4.37 -18.14 4.05
N ARG A 143 3.82 -19.06 3.25
CA ARG A 143 2.50 -18.87 2.63
C ARG A 143 1.38 -19.25 3.59
N TYR A 144 0.62 -18.26 4.04
CA TYR A 144 -0.59 -18.42 4.84
C TYR A 144 -1.72 -17.65 4.17
N ALA A 145 -2.76 -18.35 3.73
CA ALA A 145 -3.95 -17.75 3.15
C ALA A 145 -5.06 -18.79 3.12
N ILE A 146 -6.30 -18.35 3.28
CA ILE A 146 -7.44 -19.14 2.85
C ILE A 146 -7.78 -18.76 1.40
N ARG A 147 -7.89 -19.76 0.53
CA ARG A 147 -8.28 -19.56 -0.88
C ARG A 147 -9.77 -19.71 -1.07
N PHE A 148 -10.27 -18.93 -2.02
CA PHE A 148 -11.61 -19.06 -2.56
C PHE A 148 -11.51 -19.51 -4.03
N PRO A 149 -11.20 -20.80 -4.29
CA PRO A 149 -10.87 -21.27 -5.63
C PRO A 149 -12.01 -21.06 -6.64
N THR A 150 -13.25 -21.32 -6.22
CA THR A 150 -14.46 -21.12 -7.04
C THR A 150 -14.66 -19.66 -7.46
N LEU A 151 -14.27 -18.70 -6.62
CA LEU A 151 -14.40 -17.26 -6.90
C LEU A 151 -13.28 -16.73 -7.81
N MET A 152 -12.17 -17.48 -7.92
CA MET A 152 -11.04 -17.14 -8.78
C MET A 152 -11.00 -17.95 -10.08
N GLY A 153 -12.07 -18.68 -10.42
CA GLY A 153 -12.13 -19.53 -11.61
C GLY A 153 -11.11 -20.69 -11.59
N ARG A 154 -10.64 -21.10 -10.41
CA ARG A 154 -9.69 -22.20 -10.22
C ARG A 154 -10.41 -23.43 -9.67
N LYS A 155 -9.99 -24.63 -10.10
CA LYS A 155 -10.50 -25.88 -9.53
C LYS A 155 -10.11 -25.98 -8.06
N ALA A 156 -11.08 -26.29 -7.19
CA ALA A 156 -10.81 -26.61 -5.79
C ALA A 156 -9.88 -27.82 -5.71
N GLN A 157 -8.89 -27.78 -4.82
CA GLN A 157 -8.05 -28.96 -4.59
C GLN A 157 -8.82 -29.91 -3.65
N PRO A 158 -8.73 -31.23 -3.83
CA PRO A 158 -9.35 -32.16 -2.89
C PRO A 158 -8.77 -31.93 -1.49
N SER A 159 -9.62 -31.58 -0.53
CA SER A 159 -9.25 -31.57 0.89
C SER A 159 -8.87 -33.00 1.29
N LEU A 160 -7.65 -33.20 1.78
CA LEU A 160 -7.27 -34.44 2.46
C LEU A 160 -8.25 -34.66 3.64
N PRO A 161 -8.72 -35.89 3.88
CA PRO A 161 -9.67 -36.18 4.94
C PRO A 161 -9.00 -35.91 6.29
N THR A 162 -9.55 -34.96 7.04
CA THR A 162 -9.18 -34.71 8.43
C THR A 162 -9.79 -35.83 9.28
N SER A 163 -8.98 -36.80 9.70
CA SER A 163 -9.34 -37.74 10.76
C SER A 163 -9.63 -36.99 12.06
N GLU A 164 -10.71 -37.37 12.73
CA GLU A 164 -11.34 -36.60 13.82
C GLU A 164 -10.59 -36.61 15.16
N ASP A 165 -9.44 -37.29 15.28
CA ASP A 165 -8.66 -37.35 16.51
C ASP A 165 -7.17 -37.15 16.21
N HIS A 166 -6.65 -35.94 16.43
CA HIS A 166 -5.19 -35.76 16.54
C HIS A 166 -4.85 -34.75 17.63
N ASP A 167 -4.23 -35.29 18.69
CA ASP A 167 -3.51 -34.58 19.74
C ASP A 167 -2.59 -33.49 19.17
N PHE A 168 -2.53 -32.38 19.90
CA PHE A 168 -1.88 -31.11 19.53
C PHE A 168 -0.34 -31.15 19.43
N ASP A 169 0.28 -32.34 19.39
CA ASP A 169 1.72 -32.47 19.63
C ASP A 169 2.56 -33.09 18.51
N ASP A 170 2.01 -33.44 17.35
CA ASP A 170 2.87 -33.98 16.26
C ASP A 170 2.36 -33.73 14.82
N GLN A 171 1.98 -32.49 14.51
CA GLN A 171 1.84 -32.04 13.11
C GLN A 171 2.86 -30.96 12.79
N GLY A 172 4.08 -31.40 12.51
CA GLY A 172 5.01 -30.63 11.71
C GLY A 172 4.35 -30.23 10.39
N ASP A 173 4.44 -28.94 10.07
CA ASP A 173 4.32 -28.43 8.70
C ASP A 173 2.94 -28.45 8.01
N LEU A 174 1.90 -27.88 8.62
CA LEU A 174 0.81 -27.24 7.85
C LEU A 174 1.31 -25.93 7.18
N PHE A 175 2.31 -26.06 6.31
CA PHE A 175 2.75 -25.02 5.40
C PHE A 175 1.84 -25.01 4.17
N GLY A 176 1.10 -23.93 3.96
CA GLY A 176 0.55 -23.59 2.65
C GLY A 176 -0.97 -23.55 2.59
N VAL A 177 -1.46 -22.33 2.40
CA VAL A 177 -2.62 -21.99 1.57
C VAL A 177 -3.74 -23.06 1.53
N THR A 178 -4.65 -23.01 2.50
CA THR A 178 -5.79 -23.93 2.63
C THR A 178 -7.00 -23.41 1.84
N ASP A 179 -7.85 -24.30 1.33
CA ASP A 179 -9.11 -23.90 0.70
C ASP A 179 -10.15 -23.50 1.76
N ALA A 180 -10.99 -22.53 1.42
CA ALA A 180 -12.04 -22.04 2.31
C ALA A 180 -13.06 -23.16 2.61
N PRO A 181 -13.46 -23.33 3.88
CA PRO A 181 -14.62 -24.16 4.22
C PRO A 181 -15.83 -23.71 3.42
N ALA A 182 -16.68 -24.66 2.99
CA ALA A 182 -17.81 -24.39 2.11
C ALA A 182 -18.70 -23.24 2.61
N ARG A 183 -18.89 -23.14 3.94
CA ARG A 183 -19.66 -22.07 4.58
C ARG A 183 -19.04 -20.69 4.37
N LEU A 184 -17.76 -20.52 4.72
CA LEU A 184 -17.03 -19.27 4.50
C LEU A 184 -16.94 -18.92 3.01
N ALA A 185 -16.78 -19.92 2.14
CA ALA A 185 -16.76 -19.73 0.70
C ALA A 185 -18.10 -19.18 0.17
N ALA A 186 -19.22 -19.69 0.67
CA ALA A 186 -20.56 -19.20 0.30
C ALA A 186 -20.78 -17.75 0.77
N GLU A 187 -20.42 -17.43 2.01
CA GLU A 187 -20.51 -16.05 2.54
C GLU A 187 -19.69 -15.06 1.70
N MET A 188 -18.47 -15.46 1.32
CA MET A 188 -17.62 -14.65 0.46
C MET A 188 -18.20 -14.49 -0.94
N ALA A 189 -18.81 -15.55 -1.49
CA ALA A 189 -19.51 -15.48 -2.78
C ALA A 189 -20.68 -14.49 -2.74
N GLU A 190 -21.47 -14.52 -1.66
CA GLU A 190 -22.60 -13.60 -1.44
C GLU A 190 -22.13 -12.15 -1.31
N LEU A 191 -21.06 -11.89 -0.56
CA LEU A 191 -20.47 -10.54 -0.46
C LEU A 191 -20.02 -10.03 -1.83
N ILE A 192 -19.35 -10.86 -2.62
CA ILE A 192 -18.91 -10.48 -3.98
C ILE A 192 -20.11 -10.24 -4.88
N ARG A 193 -21.11 -11.14 -4.88
CA ARG A 193 -22.36 -10.98 -5.64
C ARG A 193 -23.00 -9.65 -5.29
N PHE A 194 -23.15 -9.35 -4.00
CA PHE A 194 -23.68 -8.08 -3.52
C PHE A 194 -22.85 -6.88 -4.01
N LYS A 195 -21.52 -6.93 -3.97
CA LYS A 195 -20.66 -5.80 -4.36
C LYS A 195 -20.43 -5.65 -5.86
N THR A 196 -20.73 -6.66 -6.67
CA THR A 196 -20.49 -6.63 -8.12
C THR A 196 -21.77 -6.59 -8.96
N ALA A 197 -22.93 -6.93 -8.38
CA ALA A 197 -24.21 -6.94 -9.11
C ALA A 197 -24.51 -5.60 -9.77
N THR A 198 -25.06 -5.60 -10.99
CA THR A 198 -25.42 -4.35 -11.68
C THR A 198 -26.52 -3.59 -10.94
N LEU A 199 -27.52 -4.31 -10.46
CA LEU A 199 -28.60 -3.79 -9.61
C LEU A 199 -28.52 -4.44 -8.24
N THR A 200 -28.88 -3.68 -7.20
CA THR A 200 -28.95 -4.21 -5.83
C THR A 200 -30.22 -5.04 -5.69
N ASP A 201 -30.13 -6.19 -4.99
CA ASP A 201 -31.29 -7.03 -4.69
C ASP A 201 -32.35 -6.23 -3.90
N ILE A 202 -33.63 -6.55 -4.12
CA ILE A 202 -34.76 -5.88 -3.45
C ILE A 202 -34.61 -6.01 -1.92
N GLY A 203 -34.78 -4.90 -1.20
CA GLY A 203 -34.62 -4.86 0.26
C GLY A 203 -33.19 -4.60 0.74
N PHE A 204 -32.20 -4.63 -0.16
CA PHE A 204 -30.82 -4.27 0.15
C PHE A 204 -30.47 -2.89 -0.39
N GLN A 205 -29.62 -2.17 0.34
CA GLN A 205 -29.01 -0.92 -0.11
C GLN A 205 -27.51 -1.10 -0.24
N ARG A 206 -26.91 -0.44 -1.23
CA ARG A 206 -25.47 -0.57 -1.50
C ARG A 206 -24.87 0.74 -1.94
N ILE A 207 -23.70 1.04 -1.38
CA ILE A 207 -22.84 2.11 -1.87
C ILE A 207 -21.61 1.51 -2.54
N GLY A 208 -21.36 2.00 -3.76
CA GLY A 208 -20.24 1.61 -4.61
C GLY A 208 -20.40 0.22 -5.20
N VAL A 209 -19.79 0.02 -6.35
CA VAL A 209 -19.68 -1.26 -7.04
C VAL A 209 -18.21 -1.61 -7.14
N TRP A 210 -17.85 -2.84 -6.81
CA TRP A 210 -16.50 -3.35 -7.02
C TRP A 210 -16.33 -3.72 -8.48
N ASN A 211 -15.23 -3.26 -9.07
CA ASN A 211 -14.76 -3.79 -10.34
C ASN A 211 -14.01 -5.12 -10.11
N GLU A 212 -13.58 -5.75 -11.21
CA GLU A 212 -12.86 -7.02 -11.17
C GLU A 212 -11.56 -6.94 -10.34
N GLU A 213 -10.76 -5.89 -10.54
CA GLU A 213 -9.51 -5.69 -9.80
C GLU A 213 -9.73 -5.52 -8.28
N THR A 214 -10.74 -4.71 -7.91
CA THR A 214 -11.12 -4.53 -6.50
C THR A 214 -11.61 -5.85 -5.91
N THR A 215 -12.38 -6.62 -6.67
CA THR A 215 -12.87 -7.94 -6.23
C THR A 215 -11.71 -8.88 -5.93
N PHE A 216 -10.75 -9.02 -6.86
CA PHE A 216 -9.55 -9.84 -6.63
C PHE A 216 -8.75 -9.37 -5.41
N GLN A 217 -8.58 -8.05 -5.27
CA GLN A 217 -7.91 -7.48 -4.11
C GLN A 217 -8.63 -7.84 -2.80
N LYS A 218 -9.96 -7.75 -2.75
CA LYS A 218 -10.73 -8.10 -1.53
C LYS A 218 -10.67 -9.58 -1.23
N ILE A 219 -10.72 -10.45 -2.24
CA ILE A 219 -10.52 -11.89 -2.08
C ILE A 219 -9.18 -12.18 -1.42
N GLU A 220 -8.11 -11.58 -1.93
CA GLU A 220 -6.77 -11.76 -1.36
C GLU A 220 -6.67 -11.21 0.07
N HIS A 221 -7.21 -10.01 0.32
CA HIS A 221 -7.17 -9.37 1.63
C HIS A 221 -7.86 -10.20 2.71
N PHE A 222 -9.10 -10.63 2.46
CA PHE A 222 -9.85 -11.47 3.41
C PHE A 222 -9.25 -12.87 3.49
N GLY A 223 -8.76 -13.44 2.37
CA GLY A 223 -8.05 -14.71 2.37
C GLY A 223 -6.82 -14.72 3.27
N LEU A 224 -6.00 -13.66 3.22
CA LEU A 224 -4.84 -13.49 4.11
C LEU A 224 -5.25 -13.33 5.58
N MET A 225 -6.33 -12.59 5.85
CA MET A 225 -6.84 -12.39 7.21
C MET A 225 -7.34 -13.69 7.83
N PHE A 226 -8.21 -14.42 7.13
CA PHE A 226 -8.69 -15.72 7.61
C PHE A 226 -7.57 -16.77 7.65
N GLY A 227 -6.60 -16.69 6.74
CA GLY A 227 -5.39 -17.51 6.80
C GLY A 227 -4.56 -17.26 8.06
N ALA A 228 -4.45 -16.00 8.50
CA ALA A 228 -3.76 -15.67 9.75
C ALA A 228 -4.54 -16.15 10.99
N LEU A 229 -5.87 -16.04 10.97
CA LEU A 229 -6.72 -16.56 12.04
C LEU A 229 -6.62 -18.09 12.15
N ALA A 230 -6.62 -18.80 11.02
CA ALA A 230 -6.56 -20.27 11.00
C ALA A 230 -5.18 -20.83 11.34
N ALA A 231 -4.11 -20.13 10.98
CA ALA A 231 -2.74 -20.63 11.14
C ALA A 231 -2.39 -20.88 12.62
N SER A 232 -1.60 -21.91 12.87
CA SER A 232 -1.21 -22.31 14.23
C SER A 232 -0.42 -21.21 14.97
N PRO A 233 -0.68 -20.98 16.27
CA PRO A 233 0.10 -20.08 17.12
C PRO A 233 1.55 -20.51 17.30
N ARG A 234 1.81 -21.82 17.28
CA ARG A 234 3.16 -22.41 17.43
C ARG A 234 3.90 -22.54 16.10
N GLY A 235 3.21 -22.36 14.96
CA GLY A 235 3.80 -22.47 13.64
C GLY A 235 4.57 -21.22 13.22
N ALA A 236 5.31 -21.29 12.11
CA ALA A 236 6.10 -20.16 11.59
C ALA A 236 5.28 -18.89 11.28
N VAL A 237 3.96 -19.05 11.08
CA VAL A 237 3.02 -17.95 10.87
C VAL A 237 2.68 -17.22 12.18
N HIS A 238 2.75 -17.92 13.32
CA HIS A 238 2.30 -17.47 14.64
C HIS A 238 0.85 -16.94 14.59
N GLY A 239 -0.03 -17.67 13.92
CA GLY A 239 -1.44 -17.28 13.74
C GLY A 239 -2.26 -17.46 15.02
N HIS A 240 -3.59 -17.38 14.92
CA HIS A 240 -4.46 -17.52 16.10
C HIS A 240 -4.84 -18.99 16.40
N GLY A 241 -4.85 -19.88 15.40
CA GLY A 241 -5.29 -21.26 15.55
C GLY A 241 -6.81 -21.43 15.64
N VAL A 242 -7.58 -20.52 15.03
CA VAL A 242 -9.04 -20.67 14.95
C VAL A 242 -9.38 -21.89 14.07
N PRO A 243 -10.20 -22.85 14.56
CA PRO A 243 -10.60 -24.00 13.76
C PRO A 243 -11.31 -23.57 12.48
N LEU A 244 -11.01 -24.23 11.36
CA LEU A 244 -11.60 -23.89 10.05
C LEU A 244 -13.15 -23.84 10.09
N LYS A 245 -13.78 -24.76 10.83
CA LYS A 245 -15.25 -24.81 11.01
C LYS A 245 -15.85 -23.59 11.73
N ALA A 246 -15.03 -22.86 12.48
CA ALA A 246 -15.43 -21.67 13.23
C ALA A 246 -15.23 -20.36 12.43
N LEU A 247 -14.64 -20.44 11.22
CA LEU A 247 -14.42 -19.27 10.39
C LEU A 247 -15.70 -18.84 9.68
N SER A 248 -16.03 -17.56 9.83
CA SER A 248 -17.15 -16.89 9.17
C SER A 248 -16.83 -15.40 9.03
N LEU A 249 -17.39 -14.75 8.01
CA LEU A 249 -17.44 -13.28 7.89
C LEU A 249 -18.13 -12.64 9.12
N ALA A 250 -18.96 -13.39 9.85
CA ALA A 250 -19.55 -12.94 11.10
C ALA A 250 -18.50 -12.49 12.12
N LEU A 251 -17.31 -13.11 12.14
CA LEU A 251 -16.20 -12.74 13.04
C LEU A 251 -15.77 -11.27 12.86
N LEU A 252 -15.96 -10.72 11.66
CA LEU A 252 -15.59 -9.35 11.34
C LEU A 252 -16.48 -8.30 12.03
N ILE A 253 -17.54 -8.70 12.72
CA ILE A 253 -18.34 -7.80 13.56
C ILE A 253 -17.58 -7.41 14.84
N SER A 254 -16.70 -8.27 15.34
CA SER A 254 -16.00 -8.02 16.61
C SER A 254 -14.80 -7.07 16.39
N PRO A 255 -14.73 -5.93 17.09
CA PRO A 255 -13.57 -5.04 17.04
C PRO A 255 -12.26 -5.72 17.44
N ARG A 256 -12.32 -6.73 18.32
CA ARG A 256 -11.13 -7.44 18.83
C ARG A 256 -10.45 -8.26 17.74
N VAL A 257 -11.21 -8.80 16.80
CA VAL A 257 -10.68 -9.53 15.63
C VAL A 257 -9.84 -8.61 14.75
N TRP A 258 -10.32 -7.39 14.52
CA TRP A 258 -9.58 -6.37 13.77
C TRP A 258 -8.30 -5.92 14.49
N ASP A 259 -8.38 -5.68 15.80
CA ASP A 259 -7.21 -5.32 16.60
C ASP A 259 -6.14 -6.38 16.57
N TRP A 260 -6.55 -7.62 16.85
CA TRP A 260 -5.67 -8.75 16.85
C TRP A 260 -4.97 -8.86 15.51
N TYR A 261 -5.71 -8.75 14.39
CA TYR A 261 -5.12 -8.87 13.05
C TYR A 261 -4.13 -7.75 12.74
N VAL A 262 -4.45 -6.50 13.10
CA VAL A 262 -3.59 -5.32 12.88
C VAL A 262 -2.31 -5.43 13.72
N GLN A 263 -2.42 -5.78 15.00
CA GLN A 263 -1.27 -5.99 15.90
C GLN A 263 -0.45 -7.21 15.52
N TRP A 264 -1.09 -8.28 15.08
CA TRP A 264 -0.42 -9.49 14.58
C TRP A 264 0.42 -9.17 13.34
N ARG A 265 -0.15 -8.41 12.39
CA ARG A 265 0.55 -7.93 11.19
C ARG A 265 1.75 -7.06 11.55
N GLU A 266 1.59 -6.17 12.52
CA GLU A 266 2.69 -5.34 13.03
C GLU A 266 3.79 -6.21 13.64
N ARG A 267 3.48 -7.07 14.62
CA ARG A 267 4.47 -7.96 15.27
C ARG A 267 5.23 -8.83 14.28
N ARG A 268 4.53 -9.35 13.27
CA ARG A 268 5.13 -10.20 12.24
C ARG A 268 6.04 -9.44 11.28
N ARG A 269 5.80 -8.14 11.06
CA ARG A 269 6.51 -7.34 10.07
C ARG A 269 7.51 -6.34 10.68
N GLY A 270 7.29 -5.91 11.92
CA GLY A 270 8.02 -4.86 12.64
C GLY A 270 7.52 -3.43 12.41
N PHE A 271 6.51 -3.20 11.57
CA PHE A 271 5.99 -1.84 11.28
C PHE A 271 4.60 -1.87 10.62
N PHE A 272 3.92 -0.72 10.55
CA PHE A 272 2.64 -0.51 9.85
C PHE A 272 2.78 -0.06 8.38
N THR A 273 1.78 -0.38 7.57
CA THR A 273 1.65 0.05 6.17
C THR A 273 0.24 0.58 5.91
N ARG A 274 0.06 1.15 4.72
CA ARG A 274 -1.27 1.52 4.20
C ARG A 274 -2.27 0.35 4.23
N TRP A 275 -1.81 -0.89 4.11
CA TRP A 275 -2.65 -2.08 4.13
C TRP A 275 -3.54 -2.15 5.37
N GLU A 276 -2.99 -1.89 6.56
CA GLU A 276 -3.76 -1.97 7.80
C GLU A 276 -4.86 -0.90 7.84
N CYS A 277 -4.57 0.30 7.35
CA CYS A 277 -5.58 1.34 7.18
C CYS A 277 -6.68 0.91 6.19
N ASP A 278 -6.32 0.28 5.08
CA ASP A 278 -7.27 -0.18 4.06
C ASP A 278 -8.12 -1.35 4.56
N MET A 279 -7.60 -2.20 5.46
CA MET A 279 -8.36 -3.24 6.14
C MET A 279 -9.39 -2.66 7.11
N LEU A 280 -9.01 -1.69 7.94
CA LEU A 280 -9.94 -1.02 8.85
C LEU A 280 -11.03 -0.22 8.10
N ARG A 281 -10.70 0.32 6.91
CA ARG A 281 -11.71 0.89 6.00
C ARG A 281 -12.70 -0.15 5.49
N ASN A 282 -12.27 -1.38 5.24
CA ASN A 282 -13.18 -2.46 4.88
C ASN A 282 -14.11 -2.81 6.03
N ALA A 283 -13.61 -2.82 7.28
CA ALA A 283 -14.44 -3.02 8.46
C ALA A 283 -15.60 -2.01 8.49
N MET A 284 -15.29 -0.72 8.39
CA MET A 284 -16.30 0.34 8.33
C MET A 284 -17.27 0.18 7.15
N ALA A 285 -16.77 -0.19 5.98
CA ALA A 285 -17.62 -0.38 4.81
C ALA A 285 -18.58 -1.58 4.94
N LEU A 286 -18.23 -2.59 5.74
CA LEU A 286 -19.05 -3.77 5.98
C LEU A 286 -20.21 -3.50 6.95
N VAL A 287 -20.04 -2.63 7.93
CA VAL A 287 -21.06 -2.32 8.95
C VAL A 287 -21.76 -0.97 8.80
N ARG A 288 -21.41 -0.23 7.73
CA ARG A 288 -22.00 1.07 7.41
C ARG A 288 -23.53 1.04 7.49
N THR A 289 -24.10 2.06 8.11
CA THR A 289 -25.54 2.28 8.19
C THR A 289 -26.20 2.12 6.82
N GLU A 290 -27.30 1.37 6.79
CA GLU A 290 -28.12 1.00 5.62
C GLU A 290 -27.44 0.14 4.54
N THR A 291 -26.14 0.35 4.29
CA THR A 291 -25.49 -0.09 3.03
C THR A 291 -24.35 -1.08 3.23
N GLY A 292 -23.96 -1.31 4.49
CA GLY A 292 -22.98 -2.31 4.87
C GLY A 292 -23.53 -3.72 4.66
N TRP A 293 -22.74 -4.58 4.01
CA TRP A 293 -23.17 -5.96 3.76
C TRP A 293 -23.39 -6.72 5.07
N LEU A 294 -22.42 -6.67 5.98
CA LEU A 294 -22.51 -7.38 7.27
C LEU A 294 -23.71 -6.89 8.09
N ARG A 295 -24.00 -5.57 8.05
CA ARG A 295 -25.18 -5.00 8.72
C ARG A 295 -26.51 -5.54 8.19
N GLN A 296 -26.59 -5.83 6.89
CA GLN A 296 -27.79 -6.31 6.21
C GLN A 296 -27.96 -7.84 6.29
N HIS A 297 -27.03 -8.54 6.94
CA HIS A 297 -27.03 -10.00 7.07
C HIS A 297 -26.99 -10.45 8.57
N PRO A 298 -28.03 -10.13 9.38
CA PRO A 298 -28.08 -10.48 10.80
C PRO A 298 -28.12 -11.99 11.07
N GLU A 299 -28.55 -12.80 10.10
CA GLU A 299 -28.55 -14.27 10.19
C GLU A 299 -27.14 -14.85 10.37
N LEU A 300 -26.09 -14.08 10.04
CA LEU A 300 -24.70 -14.47 10.29
C LEU A 300 -24.37 -14.53 11.79
N ALA A 301 -25.14 -13.85 12.66
CA ALA A 301 -24.93 -13.89 14.10
C ALA A 301 -25.02 -15.32 14.67
N ALA A 302 -25.88 -16.16 14.10
CA ALA A 302 -26.03 -17.57 14.51
C ALA A 302 -24.77 -18.42 14.22
N ARG A 303 -23.85 -17.92 13.39
CA ARG A 303 -22.61 -18.60 13.02
C ARG A 303 -21.44 -18.25 13.93
N LEU A 304 -21.61 -17.25 14.81
CA LEU A 304 -20.60 -16.89 15.78
C LEU A 304 -20.48 -17.97 16.86
N VAL A 305 -19.24 -18.38 17.09
CA VAL A 305 -18.86 -19.25 18.20
C VAL A 305 -17.83 -18.54 19.06
N PRO A 306 -17.77 -18.82 20.38
CA PRO A 306 -16.73 -18.28 21.23
C PRO A 306 -15.36 -18.76 20.75
N ILE A 307 -14.39 -17.84 20.69
CA ILE A 307 -13.01 -18.13 20.33
C ILE A 307 -12.13 -17.64 21.49
N PRO A 308 -11.36 -18.53 22.15
CA PRO A 308 -10.47 -18.16 23.25
C PRO A 308 -9.62 -16.95 22.91
N ASP A 309 -9.49 -16.02 23.85
CA ASP A 309 -8.71 -14.76 23.73
C ASP A 309 -9.14 -13.77 22.63
N LEU A 310 -10.12 -14.12 21.79
CA LEU A 310 -10.60 -13.29 20.68
C LEU A 310 -12.03 -12.81 20.86
N ILE A 311 -12.98 -13.73 21.08
CA ILE A 311 -14.42 -13.45 21.23
C ILE A 311 -14.97 -14.29 22.37
N SER A 312 -15.46 -13.65 23.43
CA SER A 312 -16.00 -14.36 24.60
C SER A 312 -17.42 -14.88 24.34
N ALA A 313 -17.86 -15.88 25.13
CA ALA A 313 -19.24 -16.37 25.03
C ALA A 313 -20.29 -15.30 25.36
N GLN A 314 -19.96 -14.36 26.26
CA GLN A 314 -20.83 -13.22 26.56
C GLN A 314 -20.92 -12.26 25.37
N GLU A 315 -19.81 -12.00 24.69
CA GLU A 315 -19.77 -11.16 23.49
C GLU A 315 -20.59 -11.79 22.35
N VAL A 316 -20.46 -13.11 22.13
CA VAL A 316 -21.30 -13.83 21.16
C VAL A 316 -22.79 -13.66 21.47
N LYS A 317 -23.20 -13.88 22.73
CA LYS A 317 -24.60 -13.71 23.14
C LYS A 317 -25.10 -12.28 22.93
N ALA A 318 -24.28 -11.29 23.26
CA ALA A 318 -24.63 -9.88 23.07
C ALA A 318 -24.81 -9.53 21.59
N ILE A 319 -23.90 -9.99 20.73
CA ILE A 319 -23.99 -9.78 19.27
C ILE A 319 -25.21 -10.49 18.68
N GLN A 320 -25.53 -11.69 19.15
CA GLN A 320 -26.71 -12.44 18.72
C GLN A 320 -28.03 -11.78 19.16
N ALA A 321 -28.04 -11.15 20.33
CA ALA A 321 -29.21 -10.42 20.82
C ALA A 321 -29.42 -9.08 20.10
N ASP A 322 -28.34 -8.37 19.76
CA ASP A 322 -28.40 -7.07 19.09
C ASP A 322 -27.29 -6.91 18.02
N TRP A 323 -27.58 -7.43 16.83
CA TRP A 323 -26.66 -7.33 15.68
C TRP A 323 -26.46 -5.89 15.20
N GLN A 324 -27.50 -5.07 15.25
CA GLN A 324 -27.42 -3.68 14.80
C GLN A 324 -26.58 -2.85 15.75
N GLY A 325 -26.78 -3.00 17.06
CA GLY A 325 -25.94 -2.38 18.08
C GLY A 325 -24.48 -2.82 17.99
N ALA A 326 -24.22 -4.10 17.66
CA ALA A 326 -22.85 -4.57 17.39
C ALA A 326 -22.23 -3.89 16.15
N CYS A 327 -23.01 -3.68 15.09
CA CYS A 327 -22.58 -2.92 13.91
C CYS A 327 -22.27 -1.45 14.26
N ASP A 328 -23.12 -0.81 15.06
CA ASP A 328 -22.93 0.57 15.53
C ASP A 328 -21.66 0.70 16.39
N LEU A 329 -21.43 -0.24 17.30
CA LEU A 329 -20.24 -0.29 18.13
C LEU A 329 -18.96 -0.43 17.29
N LEU A 330 -18.97 -1.28 16.26
CA LEU A 330 -17.84 -1.39 15.35
C LEU A 330 -17.65 -0.10 14.53
N GLN A 331 -18.74 0.45 13.98
CA GLN A 331 -18.71 1.67 13.18
C GLN A 331 -18.16 2.87 13.97
N ALA A 332 -18.43 2.95 15.27
CA ALA A 332 -17.92 4.00 16.15
C ALA A 332 -16.41 3.85 16.45
N ARG A 333 -15.91 2.62 16.62
CA ARG A 333 -14.52 2.37 17.07
C ARG A 333 -13.49 2.35 15.93
N MET A 334 -13.88 1.95 14.72
CA MET A 334 -12.94 1.77 13.61
C MET A 334 -12.31 3.07 13.06
N PRO A 335 -13.00 4.24 13.00
CA PRO A 335 -12.41 5.48 12.51
C PRO A 335 -11.21 5.98 13.32
N GLU A 336 -11.30 5.91 14.65
CA GLU A 336 -10.23 6.32 15.56
C GLU A 336 -8.99 5.45 15.35
N ARG A 337 -9.18 4.13 15.30
CA ARG A 337 -8.09 3.16 15.04
C ARG A 337 -7.47 3.34 13.66
N ALA A 338 -8.28 3.56 12.63
CA ALA A 338 -7.76 3.83 11.29
C ALA A 338 -6.94 5.13 11.25
N SER A 339 -7.34 6.15 12.02
CA SER A 339 -6.64 7.42 12.10
C SER A 339 -5.31 7.30 12.85
N GLU A 340 -5.31 6.60 13.99
CA GLU A 340 -4.11 6.28 14.77
C GLU A 340 -3.07 5.57 13.91
N LYS A 341 -3.45 4.48 13.24
CA LYS A 341 -2.55 3.72 12.36
C LYS A 341 -2.12 4.50 11.12
N SER A 342 -2.96 5.41 10.61
CA SER A 342 -2.60 6.31 9.52
C SER A 342 -1.56 7.36 9.93
N ILE A 343 -1.62 7.86 11.18
CA ILE A 343 -0.61 8.78 11.72
C ILE A 343 0.72 8.05 11.90
N GLU A 344 0.69 6.85 12.50
CA GLU A 344 1.88 6.03 12.73
C GLU A 344 2.59 5.66 11.43
N TRP A 345 1.84 5.20 10.42
CA TRP A 345 2.36 4.95 9.08
C TRP A 345 2.95 6.20 8.41
N ARG A 346 2.28 7.35 8.51
CA ARG A 346 2.80 8.63 7.99
C ARG A 346 4.09 9.04 8.69
N GLY A 347 4.21 8.80 10.00
CA GLY A 347 5.44 8.99 10.76
C GLY A 347 6.60 8.14 10.24
N ILE A 348 6.35 6.85 9.98
CA ILE A 348 7.36 5.92 9.43
C ILE A 348 7.80 6.35 8.02
N ILE A 349 6.89 6.78 7.15
CA ILE A 349 7.25 7.33 5.83
C ILE A 349 8.06 8.61 5.98
N ALA A 350 7.67 9.50 6.89
CA ALA A 350 8.39 10.75 7.13
C ALA A 350 9.82 10.45 7.61
N ILE A 351 10.02 9.48 8.51
CA ILE A 351 11.36 9.08 8.98
C ILE A 351 12.20 8.52 7.82
N HIS A 352 11.66 7.61 7.02
CA HIS A 352 12.39 7.06 5.86
C HIS A 352 12.69 8.10 4.79
N SER A 353 11.78 9.04 4.55
CA SER A 353 11.98 10.15 3.59
C SER A 353 12.95 11.19 4.12
N ASN A 354 13.00 11.41 5.44
CA ASN A 354 13.83 12.42 6.10
C ASN A 354 15.25 11.90 6.41
N GLN A 355 15.43 10.58 6.58
CA GLN A 355 16.78 9.97 6.60
C GLN A 355 17.54 10.23 5.30
N PHE A 356 16.85 10.22 4.15
CA PHE A 356 17.40 10.58 2.85
C PHE A 356 17.80 12.07 2.77
N CYS A 357 16.94 12.98 3.24
CA CYS A 357 17.25 14.41 3.29
C CYS A 357 18.38 14.76 4.29
N ARG A 358 18.46 14.06 5.43
CA ARG A 358 19.51 14.27 6.43
C ARG A 358 20.87 13.71 6.02
N SER A 359 20.92 12.60 5.27
CA SER A 359 22.19 12.08 4.74
C SER A 359 22.75 12.96 3.61
N LEU A 360 21.88 13.57 2.80
CA LEU A 360 22.28 14.54 1.76
C LEU A 360 22.71 15.90 2.34
N LYS A 361 22.26 16.29 3.54
CA LYS A 361 22.66 17.54 4.22
C LYS A 361 23.97 17.46 5.02
N ARG A 362 24.69 16.33 5.03
CA ARG A 362 26.05 16.24 5.59
C ARG A 362 27.17 16.22 4.52
N PRO A 363 27.43 17.32 3.78
CA PRO A 363 28.69 17.47 3.05
C PRO A 363 29.60 18.58 3.61
N ALA A 364 29.72 18.77 4.94
CA ALA A 364 30.55 19.89 5.46
C ALA A 364 31.20 19.74 6.86
N ARG A 365 31.33 18.54 7.46
CA ARG A 365 32.01 18.39 8.78
C ARG A 365 33.14 17.36 8.86
N LEU A 366 33.77 17.01 7.73
CA LEU A 366 35.00 16.22 7.70
C LEU A 366 36.14 16.92 6.95
N ARG A 367 36.22 18.25 7.03
CA ARG A 367 37.32 19.05 6.44
C ARG A 367 38.06 19.95 7.44
N ASN A 368 38.12 19.60 8.72
CA ASN A 368 38.93 20.36 9.70
C ASN A 368 39.52 19.48 10.82
N ILE A 369 40.16 18.36 10.46
CA ILE A 369 41.17 17.72 11.33
C ILE A 369 42.34 17.25 10.45
N SER A 370 43.12 18.20 9.90
CA SER A 370 44.49 17.94 9.44
C SER A 370 45.22 19.25 9.13
N LYS A 371 45.38 20.14 10.12
CA LYS A 371 46.44 21.16 10.10
C LYS A 371 46.97 21.35 11.51
N SER A 372 47.97 20.55 11.87
CA SER A 372 48.99 20.93 12.84
C SER A 372 50.34 20.85 12.11
N PRO A 373 51.17 21.91 12.16
CA PRO A 373 52.42 21.96 11.41
C PRO A 373 53.52 21.17 12.11
N THR A 374 54.35 20.57 11.27
CA THR A 374 55.64 19.94 11.55
C THR A 374 56.50 20.80 12.48
N ARG A 375 57.01 20.21 13.56
CA ARG A 375 58.29 20.60 14.16
C ARG A 375 59.38 19.82 13.44
N TYR A 376 60.18 20.49 12.63
CA TYR A 376 61.59 20.81 12.90
C TYR A 376 62.01 21.93 11.97
#